data_AF-A0A816H6V9-F1
#
_entry.id   AF-A0A816H6V9-F1
#
_cell.length_a   1.000
_cell.length_b   1.000
_cell.length_c   1.000
_cell.angle_alpha   90.00
_cell.angle_beta   90.00
_cell.angle_gamma   90.00
#
_symmetry.space_group_name_H-M   'P 1'
#
loop_
_entity.id
_entity.type
_entity.pdbx_description
1 polymer ?
#
loop_
_entity_poly.entity_id
_entity_poly.type
_entity_poly.pdbx_seq_one_letter_code
_entity_poly.pdbx_strand_id
1 'polypeptide(L)'
;WNMNDIQLDYVKPTKNVSVGIYGWRKRCLYCLLIVLTIIVFINVCLTLWLSLVLGLHWGSVGPISIFKNHVVFRSPVVLKDGLVSNRIFSGDQSLSIQSEKSVHIQSGSKNKNSAITIDKQGIHANCDQFQINDRTGSKLVAIDSSQIQVYTDDLSIINEHKRLELPHLVTNSISSDKNLSLSADEGRLMLSSNSDIDISARQTLDFVANDIVIKSHTIRLQNEHIYFENLRFFDRAKAPIVARSSQSYSVCICENGLVFAAIDCRQHAFDC
;
A
#
# COMPACT_ATOMS: atom_id res chain seq x y z
N TRP A 1 90.01 65.66 33.13
CA TRP A 1 90.04 66.85 34.00
C TRP A 1 89.11 66.59 35.18
N ASN A 2 89.65 66.89 36.35
CA ASN A 2 89.22 66.61 37.72
C ASN A 2 87.72 66.63 38.07
N MET A 3 87.33 65.62 38.86
CA MET A 3 86.90 65.72 40.26
C MET A 3 86.53 67.09 40.85
N ASN A 4 85.33 67.07 41.46
CA ASN A 4 84.94 67.63 42.76
C ASN A 4 83.94 68.79 42.75
N ASP A 5 83.06 68.63 43.74
CA ASP A 5 82.13 69.57 44.35
C ASP A 5 80.72 69.63 43.70
N ILE A 6 79.59 69.42 44.39
CA ILE A 6 79.33 69.46 45.84
C ILE A 6 77.89 68.94 46.14
N GLN A 7 77.76 68.26 47.28
CA GLN A 7 76.60 68.12 48.20
C GLN A 7 75.30 67.40 47.78
N LEU A 8 75.05 66.28 48.48
CA LEU A 8 73.75 65.64 48.70
C LEU A 8 72.85 66.53 49.56
N ASP A 9 71.79 67.09 48.99
CA ASP A 9 70.69 67.64 49.78
C ASP A 9 69.68 66.55 50.16
N TYR A 10 69.74 66.20 51.45
CA TYR A 10 68.78 65.37 52.16
C TYR A 10 67.41 66.08 52.20
N VAL A 11 66.51 65.75 51.29
CA VAL A 11 65.11 66.21 51.36
C VAL A 11 64.31 65.31 52.32
N LYS A 12 63.89 65.90 53.44
CA LYS A 12 63.01 65.29 54.46
C LYS A 12 61.79 64.60 53.82
N PRO A 13 61.37 63.41 54.29
CA PRO A 13 60.05 62.88 53.95
C PRO A 13 59.03 63.68 54.74
N THR A 14 58.28 64.57 54.07
CA THR A 14 57.14 65.23 54.70
C THR A 14 55.86 65.04 53.92
N LYS A 15 54.94 64.38 54.64
CA LYS A 15 53.49 64.39 54.51
C LYS A 15 52.92 63.68 53.29
N ASN A 16 52.37 62.50 53.58
CA ASN A 16 51.14 61.97 53.01
C ASN A 16 50.27 63.08 52.43
N VAL A 17 50.31 63.24 51.11
CA VAL A 17 49.28 63.99 50.40
C VAL A 17 48.06 63.08 50.38
N SER A 18 47.33 63.08 51.49
CA SER A 18 45.91 62.76 51.45
C SER A 18 45.28 63.79 50.52
N VAL A 19 45.06 63.39 49.26
CA VAL A 19 44.28 64.18 48.30
C VAL A 19 42.83 64.12 48.77
N GLY A 20 42.55 64.91 49.81
CA GLY A 20 41.22 65.25 50.27
C GLY A 20 40.59 66.19 49.26
N ILE A 21 39.96 65.64 48.22
CA ILE A 21 38.90 66.34 47.49
C ILE A 21 37.65 65.47 47.56
N TYR A 22 37.15 65.35 48.79
CA TYR A 22 35.94 64.63 49.16
C TYR A 22 34.75 65.61 49.18
N GLY A 23 34.46 66.23 48.03
CA GLY A 23 33.33 67.14 47.86
C GLY A 23 32.01 66.39 47.61
N TRP A 24 30.92 66.85 48.23
CA TRP A 24 29.57 66.26 48.10
C TRP A 24 29.10 66.08 46.65
N ARG A 25 29.50 66.96 45.74
CA ARG A 25 29.17 66.88 44.31
C ARG A 25 29.79 65.66 43.62
N LYS A 26 31.03 65.30 43.96
CA LYS A 26 31.68 64.08 43.42
C LYS A 26 31.06 62.82 44.01
N ARG A 27 30.67 62.84 45.30
CA ARG A 27 29.93 61.73 45.92
C ARG A 27 28.56 61.52 45.28
N CYS A 28 27.85 62.60 44.94
CA CYS A 28 26.58 62.52 44.21
C CYS A 28 26.77 61.88 42.83
N LEU A 29 27.83 62.24 42.11
CA LEU A 29 28.16 61.61 40.82
C LEU A 29 28.51 60.13 40.97
N TYR A 30 29.31 59.75 41.98
CA TYR A 30 29.60 58.33 42.25
C TYR A 30 28.35 57.55 42.67
N CYS A 31 27.47 58.13 43.50
CA CYS A 31 26.18 57.52 43.85
C CYS A 31 25.30 57.34 42.61
N LEU A 32 25.22 58.36 41.74
CA LEU A 32 24.45 58.27 40.50
C LEU A 32 25.00 57.19 39.57
N LEU A 33 26.32 57.09 39.44
CA LEU A 33 26.98 56.05 38.65
C LEU A 33 26.69 54.66 39.22
N ILE A 34 26.80 54.48 40.54
CA ILE A 34 26.47 53.21 41.21
C ILE A 34 24.99 52.84 40.97
N VAL A 35 24.07 53.78 41.15
CA VAL A 35 22.64 53.58 40.90
C VAL A 35 22.40 53.20 39.43
N LEU A 36 23.04 53.89 38.49
CA LEU A 36 22.94 53.59 37.06
C LEU A 36 23.46 52.18 36.74
N THR A 37 24.59 51.77 37.32
CA THR A 37 25.13 50.41 37.16
C THR A 37 24.18 49.36 37.73
N ILE A 38 23.56 49.62 38.88
CA ILE A 38 22.57 48.71 39.49
C ILE A 38 21.35 48.58 38.58
N ILE A 39 20.83 49.69 38.03
CA ILE A 39 19.70 49.67 37.10
C ILE A 39 20.04 48.83 35.86
N VAL A 40 21.22 49.01 35.28
CA VAL A 40 21.68 48.20 34.14
C VAL A 40 21.74 46.72 34.51
N PHE A 41 22.28 46.39 35.69
CA PHE A 41 22.36 45.00 36.15
C PHE A 41 20.97 44.36 36.32
N ILE A 42 20.04 45.07 36.96
CA ILE A 42 18.65 44.61 37.12
C ILE A 42 17.99 44.41 35.76
N ASN A 43 18.19 45.31 34.81
CA ASN A 43 17.65 45.18 33.45
C ASN A 43 18.21 43.95 32.73
N VAL A 44 19.50 43.66 32.89
CA VAL A 44 20.11 42.45 32.32
C VAL A 44 19.53 41.20 32.99
N CYS A 45 19.43 41.16 34.31
CA CYS A 45 18.81 40.04 35.03
C CYS A 45 17.35 39.81 34.62
N LEU A 46 16.57 40.88 34.48
CA LEU A 46 15.17 40.81 34.07
C LEU A 46 15.06 40.32 32.61
N THR A 47 15.96 40.76 31.74
CA THR A 47 16.04 40.28 30.35
C THR A 47 16.39 38.80 30.29
N LEU A 48 17.36 38.35 31.11
CA LEU A 48 17.74 36.93 31.20
C LEU A 48 16.61 36.07 31.76
N TRP A 49 15.94 36.55 32.81
CA TRP A 49 14.80 35.87 33.41
C TRP A 49 13.63 35.76 32.43
N LEU A 50 13.31 36.85 31.73
CA LEU A 50 12.27 36.86 30.70
C LEU A 50 12.62 35.92 29.55
N SER A 51 13.89 35.88 29.13
CA SER A 51 14.37 34.93 28.11
C SER A 51 14.21 33.48 28.56
N LEU A 52 14.45 33.19 29.84
CA LEU A 52 14.22 31.88 30.45
C LEU A 52 12.73 31.50 30.51
N VAL A 53 11.86 32.43 30.93
CA VAL A 53 10.40 32.22 31.01
C VAL A 53 9.79 32.06 29.60
N LEU A 54 10.33 32.76 28.61
CA LEU A 54 9.94 32.62 27.20
C LEU A 54 10.52 31.36 26.54
N GLY A 55 11.33 30.56 27.25
CA GLY A 55 11.93 29.34 26.71
C GLY A 55 12.96 29.58 25.60
N LEU A 56 13.59 30.75 25.58
CA LEU A 56 14.65 31.11 24.63
C LEU A 56 16.01 30.68 25.20
N HIS A 57 16.39 29.45 24.93
CA HIS A 57 17.74 28.96 25.23
C HIS A 57 18.64 29.21 24.02
N TRP A 58 19.94 29.37 24.24
CA TRP A 58 20.95 29.67 23.20
C TRP A 58 21.07 28.59 22.09
N GLY A 59 20.35 27.48 22.22
CA GLY A 59 20.20 26.45 21.19
C GLY A 59 18.77 25.97 20.93
N SER A 60 17.74 26.62 21.52
CA SER A 60 16.34 26.22 21.36
C SER A 60 15.43 27.44 21.48
N VAL A 61 14.69 27.74 20.42
CA VAL A 61 13.60 28.72 20.44
C VAL A 61 12.32 27.93 20.76
N GLY A 62 12.01 27.80 22.05
CA GLY A 62 10.82 27.08 22.52
C GLY A 62 10.91 25.54 22.41
N PRO A 63 9.78 24.83 22.24
CA PRO A 63 9.71 23.36 22.24
C PRO A 63 10.33 22.70 21.00
N ILE A 64 10.83 23.50 20.07
CA ILE A 64 11.44 23.09 18.82
C ILE A 64 12.95 23.30 18.97
N SER A 65 13.66 22.20 19.21
CA SER A 65 15.13 22.21 19.14
C SER A 65 15.54 21.97 17.68
N ILE A 66 15.97 23.04 17.01
CA ILE A 66 16.49 23.01 15.64
C ILE A 66 17.99 22.75 15.71
N PHE A 67 18.40 21.53 15.42
CA PHE A 67 19.81 21.20 15.21
C PHE A 67 20.14 21.38 13.73
N LYS A 68 21.43 21.58 13.42
CA LYS A 68 21.92 21.86 12.05
C LYS A 68 21.44 20.86 10.98
N ASN A 69 21.08 19.63 11.40
CA ASN A 69 20.67 18.54 10.51
C ASN A 69 19.32 17.87 10.85
N HIS A 70 18.66 18.23 11.96
CA HIS A 70 17.40 17.60 12.36
C HIS A 70 16.55 18.51 13.25
N VAL A 71 15.24 18.39 13.13
CA VAL A 71 14.25 19.11 13.95
C VAL A 71 13.61 18.10 14.89
N VAL A 72 13.73 18.32 16.20
CA VAL A 72 13.10 17.48 17.22
C VAL A 72 12.03 18.30 17.91
N PHE A 73 10.80 17.80 17.85
CA PHE A 73 9.67 18.34 18.58
C PHE A 73 9.61 17.66 19.94
N ARG A 74 10.00 18.37 21.01
CA ARG A 74 9.99 17.83 22.39
C ARG A 74 8.64 18.01 23.10
N SER A 75 7.70 18.70 22.46
CA SER A 75 6.37 19.02 22.98
C SER A 75 5.35 18.98 21.83
N PRO A 76 4.04 18.85 22.08
CA PRO A 76 3.02 19.01 21.06
C PRO A 76 3.14 20.39 20.40
N VAL A 77 3.47 20.40 19.10
CA VAL A 77 3.58 21.63 18.30
C VAL A 77 2.45 21.66 17.29
N VAL A 78 1.68 22.75 17.31
CA VAL A 78 0.67 23.03 16.29
C VAL A 78 1.32 23.85 15.19
N LEU A 79 1.41 23.29 14.00
CA LEU A 79 1.89 23.97 12.81
C LEU A 79 0.71 24.61 12.09
N LYS A 80 0.75 25.92 11.88
CA LYS A 80 -0.36 26.67 11.26
C LYS A 80 -0.52 26.34 9.77
N ASP A 81 0.58 26.17 9.05
CA ASP A 81 0.61 26.00 7.59
C ASP A 81 1.20 24.63 7.16
N GLY A 82 1.19 23.65 8.07
CA GLY A 82 1.77 22.33 7.84
C GLY A 82 3.30 22.30 7.89
N LEU A 83 3.88 21.11 7.71
CA LEU A 83 5.33 20.90 7.67
C LEU A 83 5.77 20.70 6.22
N VAL A 84 6.53 21.65 5.67
CA VAL A 84 7.17 21.47 4.36
C VAL A 84 8.64 21.12 4.59
N SER A 85 9.04 19.93 4.15
CA SER A 85 10.43 19.47 4.23
C SER A 85 10.85 18.78 2.94
N ASN A 86 12.13 18.89 2.60
CA ASN A 86 12.73 18.15 1.48
C ASN A 86 12.87 16.65 1.78
N ARG A 87 13.03 16.29 3.06
CA ARG A 87 13.16 14.90 3.49
C ARG A 87 12.62 14.73 4.91
N ILE A 88 11.83 13.69 5.08
CA ILE A 88 11.41 13.19 6.39
C ILE A 88 12.00 11.79 6.49
N PHE A 89 12.88 11.56 7.47
CA PHE A 89 13.56 10.30 7.67
C PHE A 89 13.64 9.99 9.16
N SER A 90 13.36 8.75 9.54
CA SER A 90 13.22 8.34 10.94
C SER A 90 14.42 7.55 11.48
N GLY A 91 15.59 7.67 10.86
CA GLY A 91 16.78 6.92 11.28
C GLY A 91 16.51 5.41 11.25
N ASP A 92 16.86 4.75 12.34
CA ASP A 92 16.64 3.31 12.56
C ASP A 92 15.30 3.00 13.24
N GLN A 93 14.47 4.01 13.52
CA GLN A 93 13.19 3.86 14.23
C GLN A 93 12.00 4.04 13.29
N SER A 94 10.82 3.56 13.70
CA SER A 94 9.58 3.75 12.95
C SER A 94 9.08 5.19 13.04
N LEU A 95 8.66 5.76 11.90
CA LEU A 95 7.97 7.04 11.86
C LEU A 95 6.50 6.81 12.21
N SER A 96 6.07 7.22 13.40
CA SER A 96 4.65 7.21 13.78
C SER A 96 4.04 8.60 13.59
N ILE A 97 2.90 8.65 12.90
CA ILE A 97 2.09 9.87 12.73
C ILE A 97 0.72 9.55 13.32
N GLN A 98 0.37 10.20 14.42
CA GLN A 98 -0.93 10.06 15.08
C GLN A 98 -1.68 11.38 14.99
N SER A 99 -2.92 11.32 14.50
CA SER A 99 -3.79 12.48 14.35
C SER A 99 -5.24 12.09 14.65
N GLU A 100 -5.97 12.95 15.34
CA GLU A 100 -7.43 12.81 15.54
C GLU A 100 -8.22 13.21 14.28
N LYS A 101 -7.58 13.94 13.36
CA LYS A 101 -8.12 14.41 12.09
C LYS A 101 -7.40 13.76 10.92
N SER A 102 -7.86 14.03 9.70
CA SER A 102 -7.22 13.52 8.49
C SER A 102 -5.75 13.96 8.39
N VAL A 103 -4.90 13.04 7.93
CA VAL A 103 -3.49 13.27 7.63
C VAL A 103 -3.35 13.39 6.12
N HIS A 104 -2.77 14.49 5.64
CA HIS A 104 -2.51 14.72 4.22
C HIS A 104 -0.99 14.82 3.99
N ILE A 105 -0.46 13.90 3.20
CA ILE A 105 0.95 13.90 2.78
C ILE A 105 0.97 14.20 1.30
N GLN A 106 1.62 15.30 0.91
CA GLN A 106 1.78 15.67 -0.49
C GLN A 106 3.27 15.75 -0.80
N SER A 107 3.67 15.11 -1.90
CA SER A 107 5.02 15.17 -2.43
C SER A 107 4.94 15.56 -3.88
N GLY A 108 5.50 16.72 -4.21
CA GLY A 108 5.43 17.22 -5.57
C GLY A 108 6.28 18.44 -5.84
N SER A 109 6.62 18.61 -7.10
CA SER A 109 7.18 19.84 -7.67
C SER A 109 6.14 20.43 -8.63
N LYS A 110 6.35 21.65 -9.12
CA LYS A 110 5.39 22.52 -9.82
C LYS A 110 4.34 21.86 -10.76
N ASN A 111 4.60 20.68 -11.35
CA ASN A 111 3.70 19.96 -12.25
C ASN A 111 3.40 18.48 -11.90
N LYS A 112 4.01 17.89 -10.86
CA LYS A 112 3.75 16.48 -10.47
C LYS A 112 3.52 16.42 -8.98
N ASN A 113 2.30 16.08 -8.58
CA ASN A 113 1.90 16.01 -7.18
C ASN A 113 1.36 14.61 -6.90
N SER A 114 2.09 13.86 -6.07
CA SER A 114 1.55 12.67 -5.42
C SER A 114 0.97 13.08 -4.07
N ALA A 115 -0.21 12.59 -3.75
CA ALA A 115 -0.86 12.85 -2.47
C ALA A 115 -1.36 11.55 -1.85
N ILE A 116 -1.17 11.41 -0.54
CA ILE A 116 -1.75 10.34 0.28
C ILE A 116 -2.56 11.01 1.39
N THR A 117 -3.83 10.67 1.48
CA THR A 117 -4.76 11.13 2.50
C THR A 117 -5.20 9.96 3.35
N ILE A 118 -5.07 10.09 4.67
CA ILE A 118 -5.54 9.11 5.65
C ILE A 118 -6.63 9.80 6.45
N ASP A 119 -7.85 9.26 6.43
CA ASP A 119 -9.00 9.82 7.14
C ASP A 119 -9.78 8.73 7.89
N LYS A 120 -11.00 9.03 8.34
CA LYS A 120 -11.86 8.07 9.05
C LYS A 120 -12.43 6.97 8.14
N GLN A 121 -12.44 7.18 6.83
CA GLN A 121 -13.00 6.28 5.82
C GLN A 121 -11.92 5.33 5.29
N GLY A 122 -10.66 5.77 5.23
CA GLY A 122 -9.54 4.91 4.90
C GLY A 122 -8.31 5.66 4.40
N ILE A 123 -7.59 5.01 3.48
CA ILE A 123 -6.37 5.54 2.86
C ILE A 123 -6.66 5.80 1.39
N HIS A 124 -6.57 7.06 0.98
CA HIS A 124 -6.76 7.51 -0.40
C HIS A 124 -5.41 7.98 -0.97
N ALA A 125 -4.96 7.39 -2.07
CA ALA A 125 -3.73 7.78 -2.76
C ALA A 125 -4.04 8.32 -4.16
N ASN A 126 -3.46 9.47 -4.50
CA ASN A 126 -3.47 10.05 -5.83
C ASN A 126 -2.02 10.13 -6.33
N CYS A 127 -1.65 9.20 -7.20
CA CYS A 127 -0.30 9.04 -7.74
C CYS A 127 -0.32 8.20 -9.01
N ASP A 128 0.70 8.35 -9.85
CA ASP A 128 0.87 7.54 -11.07
C ASP A 128 1.13 6.06 -10.73
N GLN A 129 1.85 5.79 -9.64
CA GLN A 129 2.24 4.46 -9.21
C GLN A 129 2.18 4.33 -7.68
N PHE A 130 1.51 3.28 -7.20
CA PHE A 130 1.44 2.91 -5.78
C PHE A 130 1.95 1.48 -5.59
N GLN A 131 2.91 1.27 -4.69
CA GLN A 131 3.49 -0.05 -4.43
C GLN A 131 3.63 -0.32 -2.94
N ILE A 132 3.35 -1.56 -2.55
CA ILE A 132 3.56 -2.10 -1.21
C ILE A 132 4.62 -3.18 -1.33
N ASN A 133 5.71 -3.03 -0.58
CA ASN A 133 6.82 -3.97 -0.56
C ASN A 133 6.92 -4.62 0.82
N ASP A 134 7.38 -5.87 0.86
CA ASP A 134 7.76 -6.57 2.08
C ASP A 134 9.08 -6.00 2.66
N ARG A 135 9.43 -6.38 3.90
CA ARG A 135 10.69 -6.06 4.58
C ARG A 135 11.93 -6.44 3.78
N THR A 136 11.82 -7.45 2.92
CA THR A 136 12.90 -7.89 2.02
C THR A 136 13.05 -7.00 0.78
N GLY A 137 12.12 -6.07 0.55
CA GLY A 137 12.05 -5.22 -0.65
C GLY A 137 11.28 -5.85 -1.82
N SER A 138 10.80 -7.09 -1.68
CA SER A 138 9.96 -7.76 -2.67
C SER A 138 8.60 -7.08 -2.78
N LYS A 139 8.09 -6.92 -4.01
CA LYS A 139 6.77 -6.31 -4.26
C LYS A 139 5.67 -7.28 -3.81
N LEU A 140 4.70 -6.77 -3.05
CA LEU A 140 3.48 -7.50 -2.66
C LEU A 140 2.29 -7.05 -3.53
N VAL A 141 2.15 -5.74 -3.69
CA VAL A 141 1.10 -5.11 -4.52
C VAL A 141 1.73 -3.95 -5.27
N ALA A 142 1.44 -3.83 -6.56
CA ALA A 142 1.82 -2.71 -7.40
C ALA A 142 0.63 -2.28 -8.24
N ILE A 143 0.26 -1.00 -8.14
CA ILE A 143 -0.82 -0.37 -8.87
C ILE A 143 -0.19 0.72 -9.73
N ASP A 144 -0.45 0.67 -11.03
CA ASP A 144 -0.07 1.69 -12.01
C ASP A 144 -1.34 2.14 -12.75
N SER A 145 -1.22 3.21 -13.54
CA SER A 145 -2.22 3.75 -14.45
C SER A 145 -2.91 2.71 -15.35
N SER A 146 -2.26 1.59 -15.65
CA SER A 146 -2.76 0.57 -16.59
C SER A 146 -3.19 -0.74 -15.95
N GLN A 147 -2.65 -1.10 -14.78
CA GLN A 147 -2.81 -2.44 -14.23
C GLN A 147 -2.62 -2.48 -12.71
N ILE A 148 -3.30 -3.43 -12.08
CA ILE A 148 -3.11 -3.82 -10.68
C ILE A 148 -2.41 -5.18 -10.68
N GLN A 149 -1.20 -5.23 -10.15
CA GLN A 149 -0.38 -6.43 -10.02
C GLN A 149 -0.31 -6.82 -8.55
N VAL A 150 -0.69 -8.07 -8.25
CA VAL A 150 -0.63 -8.64 -6.90
C VAL A 150 0.30 -9.86 -6.96
N TYR A 151 1.33 -9.87 -6.12
CA TYR A 151 2.39 -10.88 -6.10
C TYR A 151 2.32 -11.77 -4.85
N THR A 152 1.11 -12.02 -4.33
CA THR A 152 0.88 -12.87 -3.18
C THR A 152 0.29 -14.21 -3.61
N ASP A 153 0.71 -15.29 -2.96
CA ASP A 153 0.20 -16.63 -3.23
C ASP A 153 -1.26 -16.79 -2.79
N ASP A 154 -1.68 -16.05 -1.76
CA ASP A 154 -3.02 -16.11 -1.15
C ASP A 154 -3.69 -14.73 -1.14
N LEU A 155 -4.44 -14.41 -2.19
CA LEU A 155 -5.30 -13.22 -2.21
C LEU A 155 -6.71 -13.60 -1.73
N SER A 156 -7.02 -13.30 -0.47
CA SER A 156 -8.40 -13.37 0.03
C SER A 156 -9.05 -11.99 0.00
N ILE A 157 -10.12 -11.86 -0.78
CA ILE A 157 -10.94 -10.65 -0.81
C ILE A 157 -12.05 -10.83 0.23
N ILE A 158 -11.85 -10.27 1.41
CA ILE A 158 -12.83 -10.32 2.50
C ILE A 158 -13.79 -9.15 2.31
N ASN A 159 -15.08 -9.45 2.20
CA ASN A 159 -16.13 -8.46 2.25
C ASN A 159 -16.97 -8.70 3.51
N GLU A 160 -17.18 -7.65 4.29
CA GLU A 160 -17.98 -7.70 5.53
C GLU A 160 -19.45 -8.11 5.25
N HIS A 161 -19.90 -7.88 4.01
CA HIS A 161 -21.15 -8.40 3.52
C HIS A 161 -20.83 -9.66 2.72
N LYS A 162 -21.35 -10.84 3.15
CA LYS A 162 -21.20 -12.17 2.50
C LYS A 162 -21.63 -12.25 1.02
N ARG A 163 -21.86 -11.12 0.36
CA ARG A 163 -22.14 -10.95 -1.05
C ARG A 163 -21.02 -10.09 -1.63
N LEU A 164 -20.01 -10.75 -2.18
CA LEU A 164 -19.07 -10.10 -3.09
C LEU A 164 -19.82 -9.83 -4.40
N GLU A 165 -20.66 -8.79 -4.42
CA GLU A 165 -21.06 -8.20 -5.69
C GLU A 165 -19.83 -7.48 -6.22
N LEU A 166 -18.96 -8.20 -6.93
CA LEU A 166 -18.06 -7.55 -7.88
C LEU A 166 -19.00 -7.00 -8.95
N PRO A 167 -19.19 -5.67 -9.07
CA PRO A 167 -19.96 -5.10 -10.17
C PRO A 167 -19.10 -5.32 -11.42
N HIS A 168 -19.25 -6.50 -12.03
CA HIS A 168 -18.57 -6.95 -13.23
C HIS A 168 -17.03 -6.94 -13.11
N LEU A 169 -16.43 -8.12 -12.84
CA LEU A 169 -15.04 -8.32 -13.23
C LEU A 169 -14.97 -8.34 -14.77
N VAL A 170 -14.93 -7.16 -15.38
CA VAL A 170 -14.72 -6.98 -16.82
C VAL A 170 -13.23 -7.14 -17.07
N THR A 171 -12.83 -8.38 -17.28
CA THR A 171 -11.48 -8.71 -17.73
C THR A 171 -11.54 -9.20 -19.17
N ASN A 172 -10.58 -8.76 -19.98
CA ASN A 172 -10.47 -9.20 -21.36
C ASN A 172 -10.06 -10.69 -21.46
N SER A 173 -9.37 -11.21 -20.44
CA SER A 173 -8.90 -12.59 -20.41
C SER A 173 -8.63 -13.05 -18.99
N ILE A 174 -9.00 -14.30 -18.70
CA ILE A 174 -8.58 -15.02 -17.49
C ILE A 174 -7.64 -16.12 -17.98
N SER A 175 -6.37 -16.06 -17.58
CA SER A 175 -5.35 -17.06 -17.93
C SER A 175 -4.62 -17.50 -16.68
N SER A 176 -4.24 -18.77 -16.62
CA SER A 176 -3.44 -19.37 -15.55
C SER A 176 -2.36 -20.23 -16.19
N ASP A 177 -1.11 -20.10 -15.71
CA ASP A 177 0.02 -20.91 -16.19
C ASP A 177 -0.03 -22.36 -15.68
N LYS A 178 -0.83 -22.62 -14.65
CA LYS A 178 -0.98 -23.93 -14.02
C LYS A 178 -2.40 -24.45 -14.22
N ASN A 179 -3.23 -24.29 -13.20
CA ASN A 179 -4.60 -24.77 -13.17
C ASN A 179 -5.55 -23.58 -12.99
N LEU A 180 -6.66 -23.60 -13.72
CA LEU A 180 -7.77 -22.68 -13.55
C LEU A 180 -9.02 -23.51 -13.25
N SER A 181 -9.52 -23.42 -12.02
CA SER A 181 -10.75 -24.09 -11.60
C SER A 181 -11.84 -23.05 -11.33
N LEU A 182 -12.97 -23.20 -12.00
CA LEU A 182 -14.18 -22.42 -11.73
C LEU A 182 -15.20 -23.36 -11.07
N SER A 183 -15.48 -23.16 -9.78
CA SER A 183 -16.41 -23.99 -9.01
C SER A 183 -17.53 -23.14 -8.39
N ALA A 184 -18.71 -23.75 -8.26
CA ALA A 184 -19.83 -23.21 -7.52
C ALA A 184 -20.31 -24.28 -6.53
N ASP A 185 -20.07 -24.07 -5.24
CA ASP A 185 -20.28 -25.08 -4.19
C ASP A 185 -21.78 -25.28 -3.88
N GLU A 186 -22.50 -24.19 -3.65
CA GLU A 186 -23.95 -24.21 -3.39
C GLU A 186 -24.78 -23.67 -4.58
N GLY A 187 -24.14 -23.39 -5.71
CA GLY A 187 -24.71 -22.59 -6.79
C GLY A 187 -24.68 -23.24 -8.16
N ARG A 188 -24.89 -22.40 -9.18
CA ARG A 188 -24.74 -22.78 -10.59
C ARG A 188 -23.69 -21.90 -11.25
N LEU A 189 -22.87 -22.51 -12.10
CA LEU A 189 -21.97 -21.78 -12.99
C LEU A 189 -22.69 -21.57 -14.33
N MET A 190 -22.80 -20.32 -14.78
CA MET A 190 -23.47 -19.96 -16.04
C MET A 190 -22.50 -19.23 -16.96
N LEU A 191 -22.21 -19.84 -18.11
CA LEU A 191 -21.43 -19.24 -19.19
C LEU A 191 -22.43 -18.77 -20.26
N SER A 192 -22.43 -17.47 -20.56
CA SER A 192 -23.33 -16.87 -21.56
C SER A 192 -22.55 -15.90 -22.42
N SER A 193 -22.78 -15.93 -23.74
CA SER A 193 -22.17 -15.04 -24.72
C SER A 193 -23.23 -14.53 -25.68
N ASN A 194 -23.01 -13.34 -26.25
CA ASN A 194 -23.90 -12.75 -27.25
C ASN A 194 -23.66 -13.33 -28.66
N SER A 195 -22.45 -13.84 -28.92
CA SER A 195 -22.08 -14.44 -30.19
C SER A 195 -21.95 -15.95 -30.03
N ASP A 196 -20.79 -16.41 -29.56
CA ASP A 196 -20.42 -17.82 -29.46
C ASP A 196 -19.65 -18.08 -28.17
N ILE A 197 -19.66 -19.35 -27.75
CA ILE A 197 -18.82 -19.87 -26.67
C ILE A 197 -18.00 -21.02 -27.27
N ASP A 198 -16.68 -20.85 -27.30
CA ASP A 198 -15.75 -21.90 -27.70
C ASP A 198 -15.12 -22.53 -26.46
N ILE A 199 -15.20 -23.86 -26.37
CA ILE A 199 -14.58 -24.66 -25.31
C ILE A 199 -13.67 -25.66 -26.00
N SER A 200 -12.37 -25.39 -25.98
CA SER A 200 -11.36 -26.23 -26.61
C SER A 200 -10.31 -26.67 -25.58
N ALA A 201 -9.84 -27.91 -25.73
CA ALA A 201 -8.82 -28.51 -24.88
C ALA A 201 -7.72 -29.13 -25.76
N ARG A 202 -6.46 -29.06 -25.30
CA ARG A 202 -5.32 -29.62 -26.04
C ARG A 202 -5.25 -31.14 -26.02
N GLN A 203 -5.82 -31.77 -24.99
CA GLN A 203 -5.72 -33.23 -24.78
C GLN A 203 -7.11 -33.85 -24.67
N THR A 204 -7.79 -33.64 -23.54
CA THR A 204 -9.11 -34.24 -23.26
C THR A 204 -10.08 -33.18 -22.78
N LEU A 205 -11.36 -33.38 -23.10
CA LEU A 205 -12.47 -32.57 -22.63
C LEU A 205 -13.54 -33.52 -22.07
N ASP A 206 -13.63 -33.59 -20.75
CA ASP A 206 -14.51 -34.51 -20.04
C ASP A 206 -15.72 -33.77 -19.46
N PHE A 207 -16.92 -34.23 -19.81
CA PHE A 207 -18.18 -33.76 -19.24
C PHE A 207 -18.73 -34.82 -18.29
N VAL A 208 -18.56 -34.62 -16.99
CA VAL A 208 -19.07 -35.52 -15.95
C VAL A 208 -20.30 -34.89 -15.30
N ALA A 209 -21.48 -35.37 -15.66
CA ALA A 209 -22.74 -34.91 -15.10
C ALA A 209 -23.77 -36.06 -15.07
N ASN A 210 -24.77 -35.94 -14.19
CA ASN A 210 -25.90 -36.87 -14.16
C ASN A 210 -26.82 -36.73 -15.38
N ASP A 211 -26.94 -35.51 -15.91
CA ASP A 211 -27.75 -35.20 -17.08
C ASP A 211 -27.05 -34.13 -17.92
N ILE A 212 -26.99 -34.35 -19.24
CA ILE A 212 -26.39 -33.46 -20.22
C ILE A 212 -27.46 -33.19 -21.28
N VAL A 213 -28.07 -32.00 -21.21
CA VAL A 213 -29.10 -31.57 -22.15
C VAL A 213 -28.52 -30.61 -23.18
N ILE A 214 -28.33 -31.08 -24.40
CA ILE A 214 -27.84 -30.27 -25.53
C ILE A 214 -29.04 -29.81 -26.36
N LYS A 215 -29.34 -28.51 -26.31
CA LYS A 215 -30.39 -27.89 -27.13
C LYS A 215 -29.75 -27.12 -28.28
N SER A 216 -29.64 -27.76 -29.43
CA SER A 216 -29.12 -27.12 -30.65
C SER A 216 -29.90 -27.56 -31.89
N HIS A 217 -29.82 -26.77 -32.96
CA HIS A 217 -30.41 -27.14 -34.25
C HIS A 217 -29.66 -28.28 -34.94
N THR A 218 -28.34 -28.34 -34.73
CA THR A 218 -27.45 -29.35 -35.33
C THR A 218 -26.36 -29.72 -34.35
N ILE A 219 -26.08 -31.02 -34.26
CA ILE A 219 -24.93 -31.57 -33.53
C ILE A 219 -24.03 -32.27 -34.55
N ARG A 220 -22.76 -31.90 -34.59
CA ARG A 220 -21.75 -32.50 -35.47
C ARG A 220 -20.68 -33.17 -34.61
N LEU A 221 -20.61 -34.49 -34.69
CA LEU A 221 -19.55 -35.28 -34.06
C LEU A 221 -18.61 -35.73 -35.18
N GLN A 222 -17.42 -35.12 -35.25
CA GLN A 222 -16.42 -35.41 -36.27
C GLN A 222 -15.19 -36.03 -35.60
N ASN A 223 -15.11 -37.35 -35.61
CA ASN A 223 -13.95 -38.10 -35.10
C ASN A 223 -13.83 -39.41 -35.89
N GLU A 224 -12.62 -39.99 -35.95
CA GLU A 224 -12.39 -41.31 -36.56
C GLU A 224 -13.13 -42.41 -35.78
N HIS A 225 -13.20 -42.26 -34.46
CA HIS A 225 -13.86 -43.19 -33.57
C HIS A 225 -14.79 -42.44 -32.62
N ILE A 226 -16.05 -42.88 -32.57
CA ILE A 226 -17.06 -42.44 -31.61
C ILE A 226 -17.52 -43.68 -30.87
N TYR A 227 -17.29 -43.72 -29.56
CA TYR A 227 -17.65 -44.84 -28.72
C TYR A 227 -18.91 -44.50 -27.93
N PHE A 228 -19.91 -45.37 -28.02
CA PHE A 228 -21.08 -45.34 -27.16
C PHE A 228 -21.02 -46.58 -26.28
N GLU A 229 -20.64 -46.40 -25.02
CA GLU A 229 -20.58 -47.51 -24.06
C GLU A 229 -21.96 -47.80 -23.48
N ASN A 230 -22.18 -49.07 -23.11
CA ASN A 230 -23.41 -49.54 -22.48
C ASN A 230 -24.70 -49.26 -23.27
N LEU A 231 -24.61 -49.24 -24.61
CA LEU A 231 -25.81 -49.29 -25.46
C LEU A 231 -26.62 -50.55 -25.15
N ARG A 232 -27.94 -50.39 -25.12
CA ARG A 232 -28.84 -51.56 -25.05
C ARG A 232 -28.76 -52.31 -26.37
N PHE A 233 -28.50 -53.61 -26.29
CA PHE A 233 -28.48 -54.49 -27.45
C PHE A 233 -29.80 -55.26 -27.53
N PHE A 234 -30.51 -55.08 -28.63
CA PHE A 234 -31.71 -55.87 -28.94
C PHE A 234 -31.34 -56.92 -29.98
N ASP A 235 -31.25 -58.17 -29.54
CA ASP A 235 -31.15 -59.33 -30.42
C ASP A 235 -32.26 -60.32 -30.03
N ARG A 236 -33.37 -60.32 -30.78
CA ARG A 236 -34.41 -61.35 -30.65
C ARG A 236 -34.32 -62.43 -31.72
N ALA A 237 -33.29 -62.44 -32.56
CA ALA A 237 -33.18 -63.48 -33.58
C ALA A 237 -32.49 -64.71 -33.00
N LYS A 238 -33.27 -65.78 -32.76
CA LYS A 238 -32.77 -67.17 -32.83
C LYS A 238 -32.26 -67.44 -34.25
N ALA A 239 -31.14 -66.86 -34.65
CA ALA A 239 -30.48 -67.18 -35.90
C ALA A 239 -29.55 -68.39 -35.67
N PRO A 240 -29.62 -69.43 -36.53
CA PRO A 240 -28.81 -70.63 -36.39
C PRO A 240 -27.31 -70.28 -36.54
N ILE A 241 -26.49 -71.04 -35.82
CA ILE A 241 -25.08 -70.84 -35.43
C ILE A 241 -24.08 -70.65 -36.61
N VAL A 242 -24.52 -70.65 -37.87
CA VAL A 242 -23.65 -70.79 -39.05
C VAL A 242 -23.13 -69.46 -39.64
N ALA A 243 -23.63 -68.29 -39.20
CA ALA A 243 -23.24 -66.99 -39.79
C ALA A 243 -22.53 -66.03 -38.81
N ARG A 244 -21.57 -66.53 -38.02
CA ARG A 244 -20.89 -65.76 -36.95
C ARG A 244 -19.61 -65.01 -37.36
N SER A 245 -19.29 -64.86 -38.65
CA SER A 245 -17.99 -64.29 -39.06
C SER A 245 -18.01 -62.82 -39.54
N SER A 246 -19.15 -62.13 -39.59
CA SER A 246 -19.19 -60.71 -40.01
C SER A 246 -20.48 -59.99 -39.59
N GLN A 247 -20.82 -60.00 -38.31
CA GLN A 247 -21.98 -59.23 -37.82
C GLN A 247 -21.57 -57.77 -37.59
N SER A 248 -21.76 -56.92 -38.59
CA SER A 248 -21.75 -55.47 -38.41
C SER A 248 -23.00 -55.06 -37.64
N TYR A 249 -22.84 -54.42 -36.49
CA TYR A 249 -23.96 -53.83 -35.75
C TYR A 249 -24.18 -52.39 -36.21
N SER A 250 -25.44 -52.00 -36.30
CA SER A 250 -25.86 -50.64 -36.58
C SER A 250 -26.37 -49.97 -35.30
N VAL A 251 -26.07 -48.68 -35.14
CA VAL A 251 -26.64 -47.85 -34.07
C VAL A 251 -27.94 -47.25 -34.59
N CYS A 252 -29.04 -47.57 -33.91
CA CYS A 252 -30.39 -47.18 -34.27
C CYS A 252 -30.89 -46.08 -33.32
N ILE A 253 -31.68 -45.14 -33.85
CA ILE A 253 -32.28 -44.05 -33.07
C ILE A 253 -33.79 -44.14 -33.26
N CYS A 254 -34.53 -44.30 -32.17
CA CYS A 254 -35.99 -44.33 -32.13
C CYS A 254 -36.60 -42.93 -32.32
N GLU A 255 -37.88 -42.84 -32.69
CA GLU A 255 -38.62 -41.57 -32.72
C GLU A 255 -38.69 -40.88 -31.35
N ASN A 256 -38.62 -41.64 -30.26
CA ASN A 256 -38.56 -41.14 -28.89
C ASN A 256 -37.14 -40.70 -28.45
N GLY A 257 -36.13 -40.83 -29.32
CA GLY A 257 -34.75 -40.44 -29.06
C GLY A 257 -33.90 -41.49 -28.33
N LEU A 258 -34.43 -42.68 -28.04
CA LEU A 258 -33.65 -43.79 -27.50
C LEU A 258 -32.64 -44.29 -28.54
N VAL A 259 -31.39 -44.47 -28.10
CA VAL A 259 -30.30 -45.01 -28.92
C VAL A 259 -30.00 -46.43 -28.46
N PHE A 260 -29.93 -47.36 -29.41
CA PHE A 260 -29.65 -48.77 -29.15
C PHE A 260 -28.83 -49.37 -30.29
N ALA A 261 -28.26 -50.54 -30.06
CA ALA A 261 -27.49 -51.28 -31.06
C ALA A 261 -28.24 -52.55 -31.48
N ALA A 262 -28.35 -52.77 -32.79
CA ALA A 262 -29.01 -53.95 -33.37
C ALA A 262 -28.37 -54.34 -34.71
N ILE A 263 -28.59 -55.60 -35.13
CA ILE A 263 -28.14 -56.11 -36.43
C ILE A 263 -28.96 -55.46 -37.56
N ASP A 264 -30.26 -55.27 -37.34
CA ASP A 264 -31.17 -54.61 -38.29
C ASP A 264 -32.14 -53.69 -37.53
N CYS A 265 -32.01 -52.37 -37.72
CA CYS A 265 -32.87 -51.37 -37.09
C CYS A 265 -34.35 -51.54 -37.47
N ARG A 266 -34.67 -52.10 -38.65
CA ARG A 266 -36.07 -52.21 -39.11
C ARG A 266 -36.84 -53.28 -38.37
N GLN A 267 -36.19 -54.36 -37.92
CA GLN A 267 -36.85 -55.46 -37.22
C GLN A 267 -37.18 -55.11 -35.76
N HIS A 268 -36.46 -54.16 -35.19
CA HIS A 268 -36.61 -53.71 -33.81
C HIS A 268 -37.30 -52.35 -33.68
N ALA A 269 -37.97 -51.87 -34.74
CA ALA A 269 -38.72 -50.62 -34.72
C ALA A 269 -39.87 -50.61 -33.69
N PHE A 270 -40.37 -51.77 -33.27
CA PHE A 270 -41.39 -51.93 -32.22
C PHE A 270 -40.82 -52.07 -30.79
N ASP A 271 -39.50 -52.26 -30.65
CA ASP A 271 -38.82 -52.25 -29.35
C ASP A 271 -38.36 -50.82 -28.96
N CYS A 272 -38.66 -49.85 -29.83
CA CYS A 272 -38.86 -48.43 -29.53
C CYS A 272 -40.27 -48.22 -28.92
#